data_AF-A0A0M0GC81-F1
#
_entry.id   AF-A0A0M0GC81-F1
#
_cell.length_a   1.000
_cell.length_b   1.000
_cell.length_c   1.000
_cell.angle_alpha   90.00
_cell.angle_beta   90.00
_cell.angle_gamma   90.00
#
_symmetry.space_group_name_H-M   'P 1'
#
loop_
_entity.id
_entity.type
_entity.pdbx_description
1 polymer ?
#
loop_
_entity_poly.entity_id
_entity_poly.type
_entity_poly.pdbx_seq_one_letter_code
_entity_poly.pdbx_strand_id
1 'polypeptide(L)' 'MNQYIIELTRNIGIGKDIINFFTNRGYKVVWEDRDAMPKTLIIESSHHCIEDIKNLKYVSDVKEVRTGSIFV' A
#
# COMPACT_ATOMS: atom_id res chain seq x y z
N MET A 1 -12.93 2.88 -8.05
CA MET A 1 -11.80 2.31 -7.28
C MET A 1 -10.70 3.35 -7.31
N ASN A 2 -10.05 3.60 -6.17
CA ASN A 2 -9.04 4.64 -6.04
C ASN A 2 -7.68 3.99 -5.82
N GLN A 3 -6.62 4.70 -6.21
CA GLN A 3 -5.25 4.28 -5.96
C GLN A 3 -4.75 4.89 -4.64
N TYR A 4 -3.98 4.12 -3.89
CA TYR A 4 -3.40 4.52 -2.62
C TYR A 4 -1.92 4.16 -2.60
N ILE A 5 -1.08 5.10 -2.20
CA ILE A 5 0.33 4.89 -1.90
C ILE A 5 0.42 4.54 -0.42
N ILE A 6 1.04 3.40 -0.11
CA ILE A 6 1.27 2.92 1.24
C ILE A 6 2.77 2.90 1.49
N GLU A 7 3.20 3.59 2.54
CA GLU A 7 4.57 3.54 3.03
C GLU A 7 4.65 2.58 4.21
N LEU A 8 5.58 1.63 4.15
CA LEU A 8 5.79 0.61 5.16
C LEU A 8 7.12 0.81 5.88
N THR A 9 7.08 0.81 7.21
CA THR A 9 8.29 0.93 8.05
C THR A 9 9.14 -0.34 8.07
N ARG A 10 8.61 -1.47 7.59
CA ARG A 10 9.31 -2.76 7.54
C ARG A 10 8.73 -3.69 6.48
N ASN A 11 9.48 -4.75 6.17
CA ASN A 11 8.99 -5.85 5.36
C ASN A 11 7.82 -6.57 6.05
N ILE A 12 6.76 -6.87 5.29
CA ILE A 12 5.58 -7.62 5.74
C ILE A 12 5.27 -8.77 4.78
N GLY A 13 4.41 -9.68 5.22
CA GLY A 13 4.06 -10.90 4.48
C GLY A 13 4.90 -12.12 4.88
N ILE A 14 4.30 -13.31 4.77
CA ILE A 14 5.01 -14.58 4.97
C ILE A 14 6.06 -14.70 3.87
N GLY A 15 7.32 -14.94 4.23
CA GLY A 15 8.41 -14.98 3.26
C GLY A 15 8.74 -13.64 2.60
N LYS A 16 8.30 -12.50 3.18
CA LYS A 16 8.42 -11.14 2.60
C LYS A 16 7.54 -10.90 1.37
N ASP A 17 6.47 -11.68 1.21
CA ASP A 17 5.53 -11.55 0.11
C ASP A 17 4.42 -10.54 0.45
N ILE A 18 4.70 -9.28 0.13
CA ILE A 18 3.80 -8.15 0.33
C ILE A 18 2.58 -8.26 -0.59
N ILE A 19 2.79 -8.71 -1.84
CA ILE A 19 1.72 -8.86 -2.82
C ILE A 19 0.65 -9.83 -2.32
N ASN A 20 1.06 -11.00 -1.82
CA ASN A 20 0.11 -11.98 -1.28
C ASN A 20 -0.60 -11.46 -0.03
N PHE A 21 0.10 -10.72 0.82
CA PHE A 21 -0.51 -10.12 2.02
C PHE A 21 -1.68 -9.19 1.69
N PHE A 22 -1.52 -8.35 0.66
CA PHE A 22 -2.55 -7.39 0.23
C PHE A 22 -3.63 -8.06 -0.64
N THR A 23 -3.23 -8.97 -1.53
CA THR A 23 -4.18 -9.72 -2.40
C THR A 23 -5.13 -10.58 -1.58
N ASN A 24 -4.64 -11.25 -0.52
CA ASN A 24 -5.48 -12.05 0.39
C ASN A 24 -6.52 -11.23 1.18
N ARG A 25 -6.36 -9.90 1.25
CA ARG A 25 -7.32 -8.99 1.87
C ARG A 25 -8.21 -8.27 0.84
N GLY A 26 -8.14 -8.66 -0.43
CA GLY A 26 -8.92 -8.06 -1.50
C GLY A 26 -8.38 -6.73 -2.02
N TYR A 27 -7.12 -6.38 -1.72
CA TYR A 27 -6.46 -5.23 -2.32
C TYR A 27 -5.69 -5.66 -3.57
N LYS A 28 -5.77 -4.87 -4.64
CA LYS A 28 -4.99 -5.12 -5.85
C LYS A 28 -3.70 -4.31 -5.77
N VAL A 29 -2.55 -4.98 -5.69
CA VAL A 29 -1.25 -4.29 -5.75
C VAL A 29 -0.95 -3.94 -7.20
N VAL A 30 -0.72 -2.65 -7.47
CA VAL A 30 -0.39 -2.11 -8.80
C VAL A 30 1.12 -2.00 -8.96
N TRP A 31 1.82 -1.63 -7.88
CA TRP A 31 3.25 -1.42 -7.89
C TRP A 31 3.85 -1.65 -6.50
N GLU A 32 5.09 -2.10 -6.45
CA GLU A 32 5.88 -2.20 -5.21
C GLU A 32 7.33 -1.77 -5.47
N ASP A 33 7.89 -1.01 -4.54
CA ASP A 33 9.32 -0.76 -4.47
C ASP A 33 9.99 -1.90 -3.72
N ARG A 34 10.78 -2.70 -4.44
CA ARG A 34 11.50 -3.84 -3.85
C ARG A 34 12.80 -3.42 -3.17
N ASP A 35 13.38 -2.29 -3.56
CA ASP A 35 14.73 -1.88 -3.23
C ASP A 35 14.76 -0.69 -2.25
N ALA A 36 13.67 0.08 -2.11
CA ALA A 36 13.59 1.18 -1.15
C ALA A 36 13.20 0.73 0.29
N MET A 37 13.84 1.37 1.29
CA MET A 37 13.38 1.41 2.68
C MET A 37 13.20 2.87 3.11
N PRO A 38 12.01 3.29 3.60
CA PRO A 38 10.79 2.49 3.80
C PRO A 38 10.21 1.95 2.50
N LYS A 39 9.53 0.79 2.59
CA LYS A 39 8.95 0.13 1.41
C LYS A 39 7.70 0.85 1.00
N THR A 40 7.64 1.29 -0.25
CA THR A 40 6.47 1.96 -0.80
C THR A 40 5.75 1.02 -1.75
N LEU A 41 4.44 0.96 -1.67
CA LEU A 41 3.62 0.22 -2.64
C LEU A 41 2.39 1.03 -3.03
N ILE A 42 1.87 0.75 -4.22
CA ILE A 42 0.64 1.33 -4.73
C ILE A 42 -0.41 0.24 -4.81
N ILE A 43 -1.56 0.47 -4.18
CA ILE A 43 -2.70 -0.45 -4.22
C ILE A 43 -3.93 0.23 -4.81
N GLU A 44 -4.79 -0.56 -5.42
CA GLU A 44 -6.15 -0.19 -5.81
C GLU A 44 -7.15 -0.79 -4.83
N SER A 45 -7.98 0.07 -4.26
CA SER A 45 -9.04 -0.35 -3.35
C SER A 45 -10.21 0.62 -3.31
N SER A 46 -11.25 0.21 -2.60
CA SER A 46 -12.35 1.10 -2.21
C SER A 46 -11.97 1.84 -0.92
N HIS A 47 -12.43 3.09 -0.79
CA HIS A 47 -12.08 3.94 0.35
C HIS A 47 -12.39 3.29 1.72
N HIS A 48 -13.47 2.52 1.82
CA HIS A 48 -13.87 1.83 3.06
C HIS A 48 -12.86 0.79 3.54
N CYS A 49 -12.06 0.19 2.65
CA CYS A 49 -11.07 -0.83 3.02
C CYS A 49 -9.73 -0.23 3.48
N ILE A 50 -9.51 1.08 3.32
CA ILE A 50 -8.20 1.70 3.58
C ILE A 50 -7.98 2.01 5.06
N GLU A 51 -9.05 2.26 5.82
CA GLU A 51 -8.96 2.53 7.25
C GLU A 51 -8.34 1.36 8.02
N ASP A 52 -8.61 0.11 7.60
CA ASP A 52 -7.97 -1.08 8.18
C ASP A 52 -6.45 -1.11 7.95
N ILE A 53 -5.99 -0.60 6.81
CA ILE A 53 -4.55 -0.53 6.47
C ILE A 53 -3.85 0.53 7.30
N LYS A 54 -4.45 1.72 7.45
CA LYS A 54 -3.87 2.83 8.23
C LYS A 54 -3.60 2.44 9.68
N ASN A 55 -4.41 1.54 10.24
CA ASN A 55 -4.27 1.06 11.61
C ASN A 55 -3.20 -0.03 11.79
N LEU A 56 -2.52 -0.47 10.72
CA LEU A 56 -1.48 -1.48 10.81
C LEU A 56 -0.18 -0.89 11.37
N LYS A 57 0.38 -1.52 12.40
CA LYS A 57 1.62 -1.08 13.10
C LYS A 57 2.83 -0.81 12.20
N TYR A 58 2.86 -1.40 11.01
CA TYR A 58 3.97 -1.30 10.06
C TYR A 58 3.67 -0.37 8.88
N VAL A 59 2.48 0.20 8.83
CA VAL A 59 2.14 1.26 7.88
C VAL A 59 2.56 2.58 8.51
N SER A 60 3.46 3.28 7.83
CA SER A 60 3.92 4.61 8.21
C SER A 60 2.94 5.68 7.74
N ASP A 61 2.48 5.54 6.49
CA ASP A 61 1.66 6.54 5.83
C ASP A 61 0.78 5.91 4.75
N VAL A 62 -0.39 6.51 4.49
CA VAL A 62 -1.29 6.11 3.41
C VAL A 62 -1.84 7.36 2.72
N LYS A 63 -1.47 7.54 1.46
CA LYS A 63 -1.87 8.69 0.63
C LYS A 63 -2.80 8.24 -0.49
N GLU A 64 -3.95 8.87 -0.60
CA GLU A 64 -4.85 8.67 -1.75
C GLU A 64 -4.30 9.40 -2.97
N VAL A 65 -4.13 8.67 -4.08
CA VAL A 65 -3.80 9.26 -5.38
C VAL A 65 -5.08 9.85 -5.96
N ARG A 66 -5.26 11.15 -5.78
CA ARG A 66 -6.33 11.90 -6.45
C ARG A 66 -5.81 12.34 -7.81
N THR A 67 -6.46 11.90 -8.87
CA THR A 67 -6.23 12.35 -10.24
C THR A 67 -6.42 13.86 -10.31
N GLY A 68 -5.32 14.60 -10.19
CA GLY A 68 -5.32 16.06 -10.13
C GLY A 68 -3.94 16.68 -9.87
N SER A 69 -2.99 15.97 -9.27
CA SER A 69 -1.61 16.46 -9.14
C SER A 69 -0.62 15.30 -9.07
N ILE A 70 0.10 15.07 -10.16
CA ILE A 70 1.29 14.21 -10.19
C ILE A 70 2.43 15.08 -9.63
N PHE A 71 3.00 14.71 -8.48
CA PHE A 71 4.28 15.28 -8.06
C PHE A 71 5.36 14.59 -8.88
N VAL A 72 6.00 15.38 -9.74
CA VAL A 72 7.22 15.07 -10.51
C VAL A 72 8.42 15.09 -9.58
#